data_AF-A0A7H0GSF2-F1
#
_entry.id   AF-A0A7H0GSF2-F1
#
_cell.length_a   1.000
_cell.length_b   1.000
_cell.length_c   1.000
_cell.angle_alpha   90.00
_cell.angle_beta   90.00
_cell.angle_gamma   90.00
#
_symmetry.space_group_name_H-M   'P 1'
#
loop_
_entity.id
_entity.type
_entity.pdbx_description
1 polymer ?
#
loop_
_entity_poly.entity_id
_entity_poly.type
_entity_poly.pdbx_seq_one_letter_code
_entity_poly.pdbx_strand_id
1 'polypeptide(L)'
;MSRLNLRLARARALPGVVLGYQNQGERDSPVRNRFQAGLSLPLYFWTYRSQVQAADARLQASLAQRAATTLEVSREYQQALADVAKFEASVRYFQQTGLPQSRTIVSTAQRLFRAGEVSYYLFVQSVNQAFQIRTDYLDAVRGYQEALIQLNFLRGQ
;
A
#
# COMPACT_ATOMS: atom_id res chain seq x y z
N MET A 1 -19.56 5.39 -2.42
CA MET A 1 -19.89 6.58 -3.23
C MET A 1 -20.27 6.23 -4.68
N SER A 2 -19.47 5.52 -5.48
CA SER A 2 -19.75 5.27 -6.92
C SER A 2 -21.10 4.57 -7.22
N ARG A 3 -21.51 3.59 -6.40
CA ARG A 3 -22.83 2.93 -6.53
C ARG A 3 -24.02 3.86 -6.24
N LEU A 4 -23.85 4.82 -5.31
CA LEU A 4 -24.88 5.81 -4.99
C LEU A 4 -25.05 6.80 -6.14
N ASN A 5 -23.97 7.20 -6.79
CA ASN A 5 -23.99 8.09 -7.95
C ASN A 5 -24.68 7.43 -9.16
N LEU A 6 -24.46 6.13 -9.40
CA LEU A 6 -25.17 5.38 -10.44
C LEU A 6 -26.68 5.31 -10.16
N ARG A 7 -27.07 5.05 -8.90
CA ARG A 7 -28.47 5.05 -8.48
C ARG A 7 -29.11 6.43 -8.64
N LEU A 8 -28.41 7.49 -8.26
CA LEU A 8 -28.88 8.87 -8.44
C LEU A 8 -29.04 9.23 -9.93
N ALA A 9 -28.08 8.85 -10.78
CA ALA A 9 -28.16 9.08 -12.22
C ALA A 9 -29.37 8.36 -12.85
N ARG A 10 -29.67 7.13 -12.41
CA ARG A 10 -30.86 6.39 -12.85
C ARG A 10 -32.16 7.02 -12.33
N ALA A 11 -32.19 7.45 -11.06
CA ALA A 11 -33.36 8.06 -10.45
C ALA A 11 -33.73 9.40 -11.11
N ARG A 12 -32.75 10.19 -11.55
CA ARG A 12 -32.96 11.44 -12.29
C ARG A 12 -33.61 11.26 -13.66
N ALA A 13 -33.55 10.05 -14.23
CA ALA A 13 -34.20 9.73 -15.50
C ALA A 13 -35.69 9.40 -15.35
N LEU A 14 -36.20 9.29 -14.12
CA LEU A 14 -37.59 8.98 -13.82
C LEU A 14 -38.39 10.25 -13.51
N PRO A 15 -39.71 10.25 -13.72
CA PRO A 15 -40.57 11.34 -13.27
C PRO A 15 -40.52 11.51 -11.75
N GLY A 16 -40.45 12.75 -11.30
CA GLY A 16 -40.48 13.11 -9.88
C GLY A 16 -41.86 13.60 -9.44
N VAL A 17 -42.16 13.45 -8.15
CA VAL A 17 -43.32 14.08 -7.52
C VAL A 17 -42.79 15.17 -6.58
N VAL A 18 -43.37 16.36 -6.67
CA VAL A 18 -43.00 17.51 -5.83
C VAL A 18 -44.22 17.90 -5.01
N LEU A 19 -44.06 17.93 -3.70
CA LEU A 19 -45.06 18.43 -2.76
C LEU A 19 -44.48 19.67 -2.07
N GLY A 20 -45.25 20.74 -2.03
CA GLY A 20 -44.84 22.00 -1.42
C GLY A 20 -45.95 22.61 -0.57
N TYR A 21 -45.54 23.38 0.41
CA TYR A 21 -46.42 24.14 1.28
C TYR A 21 -45.89 25.57 1.40
N GLN A 22 -46.76 26.55 1.17
CA GLN A 22 -46.41 27.96 1.25
C GLN A 22 -47.46 28.70 2.08
N ASN A 23 -47.00 29.58 2.95
CA ASN A 23 -47.83 30.46 3.76
C ASN A 23 -47.32 31.90 3.56
N GLN A 24 -47.77 32.53 2.49
CA GLN A 24 -47.45 33.92 2.13
C GLN A 24 -48.73 34.72 1.81
N GLY A 25 -49.83 34.43 2.51
CA GLY A 25 -51.06 35.23 2.37
C GLY A 25 -50.93 36.58 3.09
N GLU A 26 -51.40 37.66 2.47
CA GLU A 26 -51.59 38.95 3.15
C GLU A 26 -52.51 38.79 4.37
N ARG A 27 -52.33 39.66 5.39
CA ARG A 27 -52.99 39.55 6.71
C ARG A 27 -54.51 39.40 6.64
N ASP A 28 -55.14 39.85 5.56
CA ASP A 28 -56.59 39.88 5.35
C ASP A 28 -57.10 38.86 4.30
N SER A 29 -56.26 37.95 3.82
CA SER A 29 -56.68 36.94 2.85
C SER A 29 -57.28 35.70 3.53
N PRO A 30 -58.46 35.21 3.12
CA PRO A 30 -59.07 33.98 3.64
C PRO A 30 -58.22 32.71 3.39
N VAL A 31 -57.27 32.76 2.45
CA VAL A 31 -56.50 31.59 1.97
C VAL A 31 -55.01 31.77 2.28
N ARG A 32 -54.68 31.77 3.57
CA ARG A 32 -53.32 32.01 4.09
C ARG A 32 -52.34 30.87 3.79
N ASN A 33 -52.84 29.64 3.67
CA ASN A 33 -52.07 28.42 3.49
C ASN A 33 -52.31 27.85 2.08
N ARG A 34 -51.24 27.58 1.33
CA ARG A 34 -51.30 26.98 0.00
C ARG A 34 -50.51 25.67 -0.02
N PHE A 35 -51.16 24.60 -0.42
CA PHE A 35 -50.51 23.33 -0.75
C PHE A 35 -50.36 23.23 -2.27
N GLN A 36 -49.21 22.78 -2.74
CA GLN A 36 -48.93 22.57 -4.15
C GLN A 36 -48.42 21.15 -4.36
N ALA A 37 -48.97 20.46 -5.35
CA ALA A 37 -48.49 19.17 -5.81
C ALA A 37 -48.17 19.28 -7.31
N GLY A 38 -47.00 18.79 -7.71
CA GLY A 38 -46.54 18.84 -9.09
C GLY A 38 -45.85 17.54 -9.50
N LEU A 39 -45.91 17.25 -10.80
CA LEU A 39 -45.18 16.15 -11.43
C LEU A 39 -44.06 16.75 -12.29
N SER A 40 -42.85 16.23 -12.14
CA SER A 40 -41.69 16.60 -12.95
C SER A 40 -41.44 15.51 -13.98
N LEU A 41 -41.52 15.83 -15.26
CA LEU A 41 -41.29 14.89 -16.37
C LEU A 41 -40.04 15.32 -17.16
N PRO A 42 -39.00 14.48 -17.26
CA PRO A 42 -37.82 14.80 -18.05
C PRO A 42 -38.12 14.70 -19.55
N LEU A 43 -38.15 15.83 -20.26
CA LEU A 43 -38.46 15.89 -21.70
C LEU A 43 -37.32 15.34 -22.58
N TYR A 44 -36.06 15.52 -22.16
CA TYR A 44 -34.85 15.16 -22.92
C TYR A 44 -34.19 13.87 -22.40
N PHE A 45 -34.92 12.75 -22.42
CA PHE A 45 -34.53 11.46 -21.82
C PHE A 45 -33.20 10.88 -22.37
N TRP A 46 -32.78 11.23 -23.59
CA TRP A 46 -31.53 10.72 -24.19
C TRP A 46 -30.26 11.20 -23.47
N THR A 47 -30.27 12.41 -22.90
CA THR A 47 -29.13 12.96 -22.15
C THR A 47 -28.92 12.23 -20.81
N TYR A 48 -29.97 11.66 -20.24
CA TYR A 48 -29.88 10.84 -19.04
C TYR A 48 -29.23 9.48 -19.34
N ARG A 49 -29.39 8.94 -20.56
CA ARG A 49 -28.72 7.69 -20.96
C ARG A 49 -27.20 7.84 -20.94
N SER A 50 -26.66 8.93 -21.47
CA SER A 50 -25.22 9.19 -21.43
C SER A 50 -24.71 9.44 -20.01
N GLN A 51 -25.49 10.11 -19.15
CA GLN A 51 -25.16 10.28 -17.73
C GLN A 51 -25.12 8.94 -16.98
N VAL A 52 -26.05 8.03 -17.25
CA VAL A 52 -26.06 6.69 -16.67
C VAL A 52 -24.87 5.86 -17.18
N GLN A 53 -24.56 5.91 -18.47
CA GLN A 53 -23.38 5.24 -19.03
C GLN A 53 -22.07 5.77 -18.41
N ALA A 54 -21.94 7.09 -18.25
CA ALA A 54 -20.79 7.69 -17.60
C ALA A 54 -20.70 7.30 -16.12
N ALA A 55 -21.83 7.22 -15.40
CA ALA A 55 -21.85 6.76 -14.01
C ALA A 55 -21.49 5.27 -13.89
N ASP A 56 -21.89 4.45 -14.86
CA ASP A 56 -21.54 3.03 -14.92
C ASP A 56 -20.04 2.82 -15.22
N ALA A 57 -19.50 3.53 -16.21
CA ALA A 57 -18.07 3.52 -16.52
C ALA A 57 -17.22 3.95 -15.30
N ARG A 58 -17.65 4.99 -14.57
CA ARG A 58 -17.00 5.39 -13.31
C ARG A 58 -17.08 4.33 -12.21
N LEU A 59 -18.21 3.60 -12.13
CA LEU A 59 -18.33 2.48 -11.20
C LEU A 59 -17.35 1.37 -11.58
N GLN A 60 -17.27 0.99 -12.85
CA GLN A 60 -16.35 -0.04 -13.32
C GLN A 60 -14.88 0.35 -13.08
N ALA A 61 -14.50 1.60 -13.40
CA ALA A 61 -13.17 2.12 -13.10
C ALA A 61 -12.86 2.06 -11.60
N SER A 62 -13.83 2.42 -10.74
CA SER A 62 -13.66 2.34 -9.28
C SER A 62 -13.53 0.91 -8.77
N LEU A 63 -14.19 -0.07 -9.40
CA LEU A 63 -14.07 -1.48 -9.06
C LEU A 63 -12.71 -2.03 -9.51
N ALA A 64 -12.27 -1.70 -10.72
CA ALA A 64 -10.96 -2.06 -11.25
C ALA A 64 -9.83 -1.48 -10.37
N GLN A 65 -9.92 -0.21 -9.98
CA GLN A 65 -8.95 0.42 -9.09
C GLN A 65 -8.87 -0.30 -7.74
N ARG A 66 -10.03 -0.66 -7.15
CA ARG A 66 -10.06 -1.45 -5.91
C ARG A 66 -9.39 -2.81 -6.07
N ALA A 67 -9.67 -3.52 -7.17
CA ALA A 67 -9.06 -4.81 -7.44
C ALA A 67 -7.53 -4.68 -7.61
N ALA A 68 -7.07 -3.64 -8.31
CA ALA A 68 -5.64 -3.34 -8.47
C ALA A 68 -4.97 -3.06 -7.12
N THR A 69 -5.56 -2.22 -6.27
CA THR A 69 -5.03 -1.92 -4.93
C THR A 69 -4.99 -3.18 -4.04
N THR A 70 -6.03 -4.04 -4.09
CA THR A 70 -6.00 -5.31 -3.35
C THR A 70 -4.87 -6.23 -3.81
N LEU A 71 -4.65 -6.31 -5.13
CA LEU A 71 -3.57 -7.10 -5.70
C LEU A 71 -2.19 -6.54 -5.31
N GLU A 72 -2.03 -5.22 -5.35
CA GLU A 72 -0.81 -4.53 -4.95
C GLU A 72 -0.45 -4.82 -3.49
N VAL A 73 -1.39 -4.64 -2.56
CA VAL A 73 -1.19 -4.98 -1.14
C VAL A 73 -0.85 -6.46 -0.96
N SER A 74 -1.52 -7.36 -1.68
CA SER A 74 -1.19 -8.79 -1.62
C SER A 74 0.21 -9.07 -2.13
N ARG A 75 0.66 -8.38 -3.17
CA ARG A 75 2.00 -8.53 -3.74
C ARG A 75 3.06 -8.02 -2.79
N GLU A 76 2.86 -6.84 -2.21
CA GLU A 76 3.75 -6.26 -1.21
C GLU A 76 3.88 -7.18 0.01
N TYR A 77 2.79 -7.78 0.47
CA TYR A 77 2.81 -8.73 1.58
C TYR A 77 3.63 -9.99 1.26
N GLN A 78 3.45 -10.57 0.07
CA GLN A 78 4.23 -11.73 -0.37
C GLN A 78 5.71 -11.38 -0.52
N GLN A 79 6.02 -10.19 -1.05
CA GLN A 79 7.38 -9.69 -1.16
C GLN A 79 8.03 -9.53 0.22
N ALA A 80 7.33 -8.93 1.19
CA ALA A 80 7.83 -8.77 2.55
C ALA A 80 8.12 -10.13 3.23
N LEU A 81 7.25 -11.14 3.04
CA LEU A 81 7.52 -12.50 3.52
C LEU A 81 8.78 -13.11 2.89
N ALA A 82 8.95 -12.96 1.58
CA ALA A 82 10.13 -13.45 0.88
C ALA A 82 11.42 -12.75 1.34
N ASP A 83 11.36 -11.43 1.59
CA ASP A 83 12.49 -10.65 2.09
C ASP A 83 12.88 -11.07 3.51
N VAL A 84 11.91 -11.29 4.40
CA VAL A 84 12.17 -11.83 5.75
C VAL A 84 12.91 -13.17 5.65
N ALA A 85 12.41 -14.11 4.84
CA ALA A 85 13.05 -15.43 4.68
C ALA A 85 14.46 -15.33 4.09
N LYS A 86 14.66 -14.43 3.11
CA LYS A 86 15.97 -14.17 2.49
C LYS A 86 16.98 -13.65 3.50
N PHE A 87 16.62 -12.61 4.28
CA PHE A 87 17.54 -12.02 5.24
C PHE A 87 17.77 -12.94 6.44
N GLU A 88 16.77 -13.71 6.87
CA GLU A 88 16.95 -14.76 7.89
C GLU A 88 18.00 -15.79 7.44
N ALA A 89 17.91 -16.25 6.19
CA ALA A 89 18.91 -17.17 5.63
C ALA A 89 20.31 -16.55 5.56
N SER A 90 20.41 -15.26 5.23
CA SER A 90 21.69 -14.52 5.22
C SER A 90 22.30 -14.40 6.63
N VAL A 91 21.50 -14.02 7.63
CA VAL A 91 21.92 -13.96 9.04
C VAL A 91 22.42 -15.32 9.51
N ARG A 92 21.66 -16.39 9.21
CA ARG A 92 22.06 -17.76 9.55
C ARG A 92 23.38 -18.17 8.89
N TYR A 93 23.57 -17.87 7.60
CA TYR A 93 24.83 -18.13 6.90
C TYR A 93 26.02 -17.45 7.57
N PHE A 94 25.91 -16.16 7.91
CA PHE A 94 26.98 -15.46 8.58
C PHE A 94 27.27 -16.02 9.97
N GLN A 95 26.24 -16.36 10.74
CA GLN A 95 26.41 -16.97 12.07
C GLN A 95 27.11 -18.33 11.99
N GLN A 96 26.73 -19.18 11.04
CA GLN A 96 27.21 -20.55 10.93
C GLN A 96 28.52 -20.68 10.13
N THR A 97 28.81 -19.76 9.23
CA THR A 97 29.91 -19.88 8.27
C THR A 97 30.78 -18.62 8.22
N GLY A 98 30.20 -17.46 7.92
CA GLY A 98 30.98 -16.24 7.71
C GLY A 98 31.77 -15.77 8.94
N LEU A 99 31.15 -15.73 10.11
CA LEU A 99 31.81 -15.32 11.35
C LEU A 99 32.89 -16.31 11.81
N PRO A 100 32.67 -17.64 11.79
CA PRO A 100 33.74 -18.61 11.98
C PRO A 100 34.90 -18.42 10.99
N GLN A 101 34.61 -18.22 9.71
CA GLN A 101 35.63 -17.98 8.68
C GLN A 101 36.44 -16.71 8.95
N SER A 102 35.78 -15.60 9.31
CA SER A 102 36.42 -14.35 9.73
C SER A 102 37.41 -14.57 10.89
N ARG A 103 37.04 -15.37 11.90
CA ARG A 103 37.93 -15.72 13.02
C ARG A 103 39.14 -16.52 12.54
N THR A 104 38.93 -17.50 11.67
CA THR A 104 40.01 -18.30 11.09
C THR A 104 40.99 -17.43 10.31
N ILE A 105 40.50 -16.53 9.44
CA ILE A 105 41.32 -15.59 8.66
C ILE A 105 42.26 -14.80 9.59
N VAL A 106 41.71 -14.17 10.63
CA VAL A 106 42.51 -13.38 11.58
C VAL A 106 43.54 -14.25 12.29
N SER A 107 43.13 -15.42 12.81
CA SER A 107 44.02 -16.29 13.58
C SER A 107 45.18 -16.85 12.74
N THR A 108 44.91 -17.19 11.47
CA THR A 108 45.90 -17.70 10.53
C THR A 108 46.85 -16.60 10.10
N ALA A 109 46.33 -15.43 9.70
CA ALA A 109 47.15 -14.29 9.31
C ALA A 109 48.09 -13.86 10.45
N GLN A 110 47.58 -13.82 11.69
CA GLN A 110 48.38 -13.49 12.86
C GLN A 110 49.50 -14.51 13.12
N ARG A 111 49.22 -15.80 12.95
CA ARG A 111 50.21 -16.88 13.11
C ARG A 111 51.31 -16.79 12.06
N LEU A 112 50.93 -16.65 10.79
CA LEU A 112 51.88 -16.54 9.68
C LEU A 112 52.75 -15.29 9.80
N PHE A 113 52.15 -14.15 10.19
CA PHE A 113 52.89 -12.92 10.36
C PHE A 113 53.94 -13.03 11.47
N ARG A 114 53.56 -13.63 12.62
CA ARG A 114 54.50 -13.89 13.73
C ARG A 114 55.61 -14.88 13.37
N ALA A 115 55.34 -15.82 12.48
CA ALA A 115 56.32 -16.76 11.97
C ALA A 115 57.24 -16.15 10.89
N GLY A 116 56.97 -14.92 10.44
CA GLY A 116 57.71 -14.28 9.33
C GLY A 116 57.31 -14.79 7.94
N GLU A 117 56.27 -15.62 7.84
CA GLU A 117 55.82 -16.27 6.59
C GLU A 117 55.02 -15.33 5.68
N VAL A 118 54.44 -14.25 6.21
CA VAL A 118 53.72 -13.24 5.44
C VAL A 118 54.15 -11.83 5.83
N SER A 119 54.07 -10.91 4.87
CA SER A 119 54.37 -9.50 5.10
C SER A 119 53.30 -8.82 5.96
N TYR A 120 53.66 -7.67 6.57
CA TYR A 120 52.72 -6.83 7.29
C TYR A 120 51.53 -6.40 6.42
N TYR A 121 51.77 -6.13 5.14
CA TYR A 121 50.73 -5.77 4.19
C TYR A 121 49.66 -6.87 4.03
N LEU A 122 50.09 -8.13 3.84
CA LEU A 122 49.17 -9.28 3.73
C LEU A 122 48.39 -9.53 5.03
N PHE A 123 49.03 -9.32 6.18
CA PHE A 123 48.37 -9.39 7.47
C PHE A 123 47.23 -8.37 7.57
N VAL A 124 47.50 -7.09 7.28
CA VAL A 124 46.48 -6.02 7.31
C VAL A 124 45.35 -6.31 6.32
N GLN A 125 45.67 -6.77 5.11
CA GLN A 125 44.66 -7.13 4.11
C GLN A 125 43.73 -8.25 4.62
N SER A 126 44.28 -9.27 5.27
CA SER A 126 43.51 -10.38 5.84
C SER A 126 42.60 -9.91 6.98
N VAL A 127 43.10 -9.03 7.85
CA VAL A 127 42.31 -8.43 8.93
C VAL A 127 41.17 -7.58 8.36
N ASN A 128 41.43 -6.79 7.31
CA ASN A 128 40.39 -6.01 6.63
C ASN A 128 39.31 -6.91 6.00
N GLN A 129 39.70 -8.03 5.37
CA GLN A 129 38.74 -9.00 4.84
C GLN A 129 37.87 -9.59 5.96
N ALA A 130 38.47 -9.95 7.08
CA ALA A 130 37.74 -10.46 8.23
C ALA A 130 36.79 -9.42 8.85
N PHE A 131 37.18 -8.14 8.82
CA PHE A 131 36.33 -7.02 9.24
C PHE A 131 35.16 -6.81 8.28
N GLN A 132 35.39 -6.86 6.97
CA GLN A 132 34.33 -6.76 5.96
C GLN A 132 33.25 -7.82 6.17
N ILE A 133 33.62 -9.08 6.41
CA ILE A 133 32.65 -10.16 6.70
C ILE A 133 31.78 -9.83 7.93
N ARG A 134 32.34 -9.17 8.94
CA ARG A 134 31.57 -8.76 10.13
C ARG A 134 30.63 -7.60 9.81
N THR A 135 31.06 -6.65 8.99
CA THR A 135 30.22 -5.56 8.50
C THR A 135 29.05 -6.11 7.68
N ASP A 136 29.31 -7.02 6.75
CA ASP A 136 28.28 -7.65 5.92
C ASP A 136 27.26 -8.43 6.76
N TYR A 137 27.71 -9.07 7.86
CA TYR A 137 26.81 -9.68 8.84
C TYR A 137 25.89 -8.65 9.51
N LEU A 138 26.43 -7.51 9.94
CA LEU A 138 25.62 -6.45 10.56
C LEU A 138 24.62 -5.87 9.57
N ASP A 139 24.98 -5.72 8.31
CA ASP A 139 24.07 -5.31 7.24
C ASP A 139 22.96 -6.36 7.01
N ALA A 140 23.27 -7.65 7.07
CA ALA A 140 22.28 -8.72 7.00
C ALA A 140 21.30 -8.69 8.18
N VAL A 141 21.80 -8.44 9.40
CA VAL A 141 20.96 -8.28 10.60
C VAL A 141 20.05 -7.05 10.46
N ARG A 142 20.58 -5.92 9.99
CA ARG A 142 19.78 -4.72 9.73
C ARG A 142 18.69 -5.01 8.70
N GLY A 143 19.04 -5.63 7.57
CA GLY A 143 18.08 -6.00 6.53
C GLY A 143 16.98 -6.94 7.03
N TYR A 144 17.31 -7.88 7.93
CA TYR A 144 16.32 -8.74 8.58
C TYR A 144 15.34 -7.93 9.46
N GLN A 145 15.85 -6.99 10.26
CA GLN A 145 15.02 -6.14 11.11
C GLN A 145 14.11 -5.23 10.26
N GLU A 146 14.63 -4.60 9.22
CA GLU A 146 13.86 -3.77 8.29
C GLU A 146 12.75 -4.58 7.60
N ALA A 147 13.05 -5.81 7.17
CA ALA A 147 12.05 -6.70 6.56
C ALA A 147 10.94 -7.09 7.55
N LEU A 148 11.27 -7.34 8.82
CA LEU A 148 10.26 -7.59 9.86
C LEU A 148 9.38 -6.37 10.14
N ILE A 149 9.96 -5.17 10.19
CA ILE A 149 9.21 -3.91 10.36
C ILE A 149 8.24 -3.74 9.19
N GLN A 150 8.68 -3.93 7.95
CA GLN A 150 7.82 -3.82 6.77
C GLN A 150 6.69 -4.85 6.80
N LEU A 151 6.98 -6.10 7.18
CA LEU A 151 5.95 -7.13 7.30
C LEU A 151 4.91 -6.78 8.36
N ASN A 152 5.33 -6.23 9.51
CA ASN A 152 4.43 -5.80 10.57
C ASN A 152 3.57 -4.61 10.15
N PHE A 153 4.17 -3.62 9.48
CA PHE A 153 3.46 -2.49 8.91
C PHE A 153 2.33 -2.93 7.97
N LEU A 154 2.60 -3.90 7.07
CA LEU A 154 1.58 -4.47 6.17
C LEU A 154 0.51 -5.30 6.89
N ARG A 155 0.80 -5.83 8.09
CA ARG A 155 -0.19 -6.50 8.96
C ARG A 155 -1.02 -5.53 9.80
N GLY A 156 -0.65 -4.25 9.83
CA GLY A 156 -1.26 -3.25 10.70
C GLY A 156 -0.87 -3.39 12.18
N GLN A 157 0.35 -3.88 12.45
CA GLN A 157 0.95 -4.00 13.79
C GLN A 157 2.12 -3.04 13.97
#